data_AF-A0A0M3AKE9-F1
#
_entry.id   AF-A0A0M3AKE9-F1
#
_cell.length_a   1.000
_cell.length_b   1.000
_cell.length_c   1.000
_cell.angle_alpha   90.00
_cell.angle_beta   90.00
_cell.angle_gamma   90.00
#
_symmetry.space_group_name_H-M   'P 1'
#
loop_
_entity.id
_entity.type
_entity.pdbx_description
1 polymer ?
#
loop_
_entity_poly.entity_id
_entity_poly.type
_entity_poly.pdbx_seq_one_letter_code
_entity_poly.pdbx_strand_id
1 'polypeptide(L)'
;MSKKFANFADLASFIASETDNHDRSSTYEHAFIEYDERAKLSPVDEAEQLDMPDPEQARAAVQMIIQTIFDVLRDTRMAPYASQLSWGFVNSFHVVAKRINDQEDDAAKELGELARHFDPSEIYAVQLEEAQLLCKTLEGCRKALECMRDHAGEVHRAETGRPYSPTRGSRVSQGVTASMIDARNYMAERIRERREQLAPTGPVVVFSGGQQWEDHELLWRGLDSIKARIPEMILVTTAQTKGCDAIAQAWAAARGVKVILYRLNRTYGNRAPFIRNDEMLKLKPVEAVVCEGSGIQMNLAQKLRQAGVPLHVVKADHQTKVQRAPARTNGPKSRDEFDPWTQADYYEAMVNGGGGRRR
;
A
#
# COMPACT_ATOMS: atom_id res chain seq x y z
N MET A 1 -27.81 -33.05 25.43
CA MET A 1 -27.31 -33.84 24.28
C MET A 1 -25.79 -33.82 24.31
N SER A 2 -25.12 -34.97 24.37
CA SER A 2 -23.66 -35.05 24.28
C SER A 2 -23.25 -34.81 22.83
N LYS A 3 -22.65 -33.64 22.54
CA LYS A 3 -22.08 -33.35 21.22
C LYS A 3 -20.78 -34.15 21.10
N LYS A 4 -20.70 -35.03 20.11
CA LYS A 4 -19.48 -35.79 19.76
C LYS A 4 -18.85 -35.12 18.54
N PHE A 5 -17.55 -34.86 18.60
CA PHE A 5 -16.75 -34.32 17.51
C PHE A 5 -15.86 -35.42 16.97
N ALA A 6 -15.73 -35.54 15.65
CA ALA A 6 -14.99 -36.64 15.03
C ALA A 6 -13.50 -36.34 14.91
N ASN A 7 -13.11 -35.07 14.86
CA ASN A 7 -11.72 -34.62 14.82
C ASN A 7 -11.56 -33.23 15.47
N PHE A 8 -10.31 -32.76 15.54
CA PHE A 8 -9.95 -31.48 16.17
C PHE A 8 -10.49 -30.27 15.40
N ALA A 9 -10.61 -30.36 14.07
CA ALA A 9 -11.16 -29.30 13.22
C ALA A 9 -12.68 -29.11 13.44
N ASP A 10 -13.43 -30.19 13.66
CA ASP A 10 -14.87 -30.13 13.97
C ASP A 10 -15.12 -29.41 15.31
N LEU A 11 -14.27 -29.70 16.30
CA LEU A 11 -14.33 -29.09 17.62
C LEU A 11 -13.92 -27.61 17.56
N ALA A 12 -12.87 -27.28 16.82
CA ALA A 12 -12.41 -25.90 16.61
C ALA A 12 -13.46 -25.06 15.88
N SER A 13 -14.08 -25.60 14.82
CA SER A 13 -15.17 -24.94 14.07
C SER A 13 -16.38 -24.64 14.95
N PHE A 14 -16.76 -25.57 15.83
CA PHE A 14 -17.84 -25.36 16.78
C PHE A 14 -17.54 -24.22 17.77
N ILE A 15 -16.32 -24.14 18.28
CA ILE A 15 -15.94 -23.10 19.24
C ILE A 15 -15.79 -21.73 18.57
N ALA A 16 -15.27 -21.69 17.35
CA ALA A 16 -15.24 -20.48 16.54
C ALA A 16 -16.66 -19.90 16.37
N SER A 17 -17.66 -20.75 16.11
CA SER A 17 -19.06 -20.32 15.97
C SER A 17 -19.70 -19.81 17.27
N GLU A 18 -19.17 -20.17 18.44
CA GLU A 18 -19.70 -19.75 19.75
C GLU A 18 -18.97 -18.52 20.34
N THR A 19 -17.80 -18.13 19.79
CA THR A 19 -16.90 -17.11 20.37
C THR A 19 -16.83 -15.81 19.55
N ASP A 20 -17.84 -15.53 18.73
CA ASP A 20 -17.79 -14.48 17.71
C ASP A 20 -17.54 -13.07 18.29
N ASN A 21 -16.36 -12.51 17.99
CA ASN A 21 -15.95 -11.17 18.41
C ASN A 21 -15.20 -10.49 17.25
N HIS A 22 -15.97 -9.87 16.36
CA HIS A 22 -15.59 -9.44 15.01
C HIS A 22 -14.35 -8.52 14.90
N ASP A 23 -14.00 -7.70 15.91
CA ASP A 23 -12.94 -6.69 15.77
C ASP A 23 -11.50 -7.23 15.95
N ARG A 24 -11.31 -8.37 16.63
CA ARG A 24 -9.98 -9.01 16.80
C ARG A 24 -9.65 -10.02 15.72
N SER A 25 -10.67 -10.48 14.99
CA SER A 25 -10.60 -11.51 13.95
C SER A 25 -9.80 -11.04 12.72
N SER A 26 -10.06 -9.81 12.24
CA SER A 26 -9.41 -9.26 11.03
C SER A 26 -7.88 -9.25 11.09
N THR A 27 -7.31 -8.95 12.26
CA THR A 27 -5.86 -8.89 12.45
C THR A 27 -5.19 -10.26 12.47
N TYR A 28 -5.88 -11.25 13.04
CA TYR A 28 -5.40 -12.62 13.11
C TYR A 28 -5.45 -13.27 11.73
N GLU A 29 -6.54 -13.06 10.98
CA GLU A 29 -6.72 -13.54 9.60
C GLU A 29 -5.58 -13.08 8.66
N HIS A 30 -5.15 -11.82 8.78
CA HIS A 30 -4.07 -11.29 7.95
C HIS A 30 -2.73 -12.04 8.08
N ALA A 31 -2.47 -12.70 9.21
CA ALA A 31 -1.23 -13.46 9.42
C ALA A 31 -1.19 -14.80 8.67
N PHE A 32 -2.34 -15.26 8.16
CA PHE A 32 -2.51 -16.55 7.47
C PHE A 32 -2.77 -16.37 5.97
N ILE A 33 -2.67 -15.15 5.44
CA ILE A 33 -2.82 -14.89 4.00
C ILE A 33 -1.68 -15.55 3.22
N GLU A 34 -2.07 -16.40 2.26
CA GLU A 34 -1.20 -16.98 1.26
C GLU A 34 -0.88 -15.98 0.15
N TYR A 35 0.37 -15.97 -0.30
CA TYR A 35 0.81 -15.14 -1.43
C TYR A 35 1.00 -15.95 -2.72
N ASP A 36 0.96 -17.28 -2.63
CA ASP A 36 1.17 -18.24 -3.72
C ASP A 36 0.39 -19.52 -3.41
N GLU A 37 -0.16 -20.20 -4.43
CA GLU A 37 -0.91 -21.45 -4.27
C GLU A 37 0.00 -22.65 -4.00
N ARG A 38 1.30 -22.52 -4.28
CA ARG A 38 2.32 -23.53 -4.00
C ARG A 38 3.14 -23.12 -2.78
N ALA A 39 3.55 -24.11 -2.00
CA ALA A 39 4.45 -23.96 -0.88
C ALA A 39 5.72 -24.77 -1.13
N LYS A 40 6.88 -24.17 -0.84
CA LYS A 40 8.17 -24.87 -0.79
C LYS A 40 8.73 -24.75 0.62
N LEU A 41 8.86 -25.88 1.32
CA LEU A 41 9.21 -25.91 2.75
C LEU A 41 10.70 -26.05 3.04
N SER A 42 11.47 -26.51 2.05
CA SER A 42 12.93 -26.60 2.15
C SER A 42 13.59 -26.35 0.80
N PRO A 43 14.91 -26.10 0.74
CA PRO A 43 15.63 -25.93 -0.52
C PRO A 43 15.59 -27.16 -1.42
N VAL A 44 15.53 -28.36 -0.84
CA VAL A 44 15.66 -29.63 -1.56
C VAL A 44 14.32 -30.25 -1.95
N ASP A 45 13.26 -29.92 -1.22
CA ASP A 45 11.95 -30.49 -1.48
C ASP A 45 11.28 -29.81 -2.68
N GLU A 46 10.43 -30.55 -3.38
CA GLU A 46 9.63 -30.01 -4.47
C GLU A 46 8.54 -29.08 -3.92
N ALA A 47 8.05 -28.18 -4.78
CA ALA A 47 6.93 -27.33 -4.42
C ALA A 47 5.63 -28.14 -4.44
N GLU A 48 4.85 -28.04 -3.38
CA GLU A 48 3.58 -28.75 -3.21
C GLU A 48 2.42 -27.76 -3.11
N GLN A 49 1.22 -28.19 -3.48
CA GLN A 49 0.01 -27.39 -3.26
C GLN A 49 -0.46 -27.60 -1.82
N LEU A 50 -0.06 -26.68 -0.93
CA LEU A 50 -0.34 -26.74 0.50
C LEU A 50 -0.92 -25.40 0.96
N ASP A 51 -2.08 -25.48 1.60
CA ASP A 51 -2.78 -24.33 2.13
C ASP A 51 -2.37 -24.05 3.59
N MET A 52 -2.49 -22.80 4.00
CA MET A 52 -2.44 -22.37 5.38
C MET A 52 -3.66 -22.90 6.14
N PRO A 53 -3.52 -23.17 7.44
CA PRO A 53 -4.67 -23.55 8.25
C PRO A 53 -5.66 -22.38 8.35
N ASP A 54 -6.95 -22.72 8.49
CA ASP A 54 -7.99 -21.72 8.72
C ASP A 54 -7.65 -20.85 9.96
N PRO A 55 -7.65 -19.51 9.83
CA PRO A 55 -7.20 -18.63 10.91
C PRO A 55 -8.05 -18.76 12.17
N GLU A 56 -9.37 -18.85 12.03
CA GLU A 56 -10.28 -18.94 13.18
C GLU A 56 -10.17 -20.31 13.87
N GLN A 57 -10.02 -21.39 13.11
CA GLN A 57 -9.74 -22.72 13.67
C GLN A 57 -8.41 -22.74 14.41
N ALA A 58 -7.36 -22.15 13.83
CA ALA A 58 -6.04 -22.06 14.47
C ALA A 58 -6.12 -21.26 15.78
N ARG A 59 -6.82 -20.12 15.78
CA ARG A 59 -7.05 -19.30 16.97
C ARG A 59 -7.79 -20.08 18.07
N ALA A 60 -8.93 -20.67 17.73
CA ALA A 60 -9.75 -21.44 18.65
C ALA A 60 -8.98 -22.65 19.24
N ALA A 61 -8.20 -23.35 18.40
CA ALA A 61 -7.37 -24.46 18.84
C ALA A 61 -6.30 -24.02 19.84
N VAL A 62 -5.58 -22.92 19.56
CA VAL A 62 -4.56 -22.37 20.46
C VAL A 62 -5.16 -21.97 21.80
N GLN A 63 -6.30 -21.26 21.77
CA GLN A 63 -7.01 -20.87 22.96
C GLN A 63 -7.41 -22.08 23.80
N MET A 64 -8.02 -23.08 23.17
CA MET A 64 -8.44 -24.31 23.85
C MET A 64 -7.28 -25.05 24.50
N ILE A 65 -6.16 -25.24 23.79
CA ILE A 65 -4.99 -25.94 24.33
C ILE A 65 -4.56 -25.30 25.66
N ILE A 66 -4.50 -23.98 25.70
CA ILE A 66 -4.03 -23.26 26.88
C ILE A 66 -5.07 -23.28 28.00
N GLN A 67 -6.34 -22.99 27.70
CA GLN A 67 -7.41 -22.98 28.70
C GLN A 67 -7.61 -24.36 29.32
N THR A 68 -7.56 -25.42 28.50
CA THR A 68 -7.74 -26.80 28.97
C THR A 68 -6.69 -27.21 30.00
N ILE A 69 -5.44 -26.71 29.88
CA ILE A 69 -4.40 -26.94 30.88
C ILE A 69 -4.82 -26.37 32.24
N PHE A 70 -5.42 -25.18 32.27
CA PHE A 70 -5.92 -24.61 33.52
C PHE A 70 -7.16 -25.34 34.00
N ASP A 71 -8.12 -25.64 33.14
CA ASP A 71 -9.39 -26.27 33.52
C ASP A 71 -9.20 -27.66 34.13
N VAL A 72 -8.31 -28.49 33.57
CA VAL A 72 -8.05 -29.85 34.08
C VAL A 72 -7.26 -29.85 35.37
N LEU A 73 -6.39 -28.86 35.58
CA LEU A 73 -5.50 -28.81 36.75
C LEU A 73 -6.08 -27.97 37.90
N ARG A 74 -7.09 -27.13 37.63
CA ARG A 74 -7.80 -26.31 38.62
C ARG A 74 -8.35 -27.18 39.75
N ASP A 75 -8.27 -26.66 40.98
CA ASP A 75 -8.72 -27.33 42.21
C ASP A 75 -8.06 -28.70 42.49
N THR A 76 -6.94 -29.00 41.84
CA THR A 76 -6.12 -30.17 42.12
C THR A 76 -4.79 -29.79 42.73
N ARG A 77 -4.06 -30.77 43.28
CA ARG A 77 -2.66 -30.60 43.72
C ARG A 77 -1.71 -30.17 42.59
N MET A 78 -2.14 -30.24 41.34
CA MET A 78 -1.37 -29.89 40.16
C MET A 78 -1.58 -28.44 39.70
N ALA A 79 -2.55 -27.72 40.26
CA ALA A 79 -2.84 -26.33 39.92
C ALA A 79 -1.59 -25.40 39.92
N PRO A 80 -0.63 -25.52 40.88
CA PRO A 80 0.56 -24.67 40.88
C PRO A 80 1.45 -24.80 39.63
N TYR A 81 1.38 -25.93 38.89
CA TYR A 81 2.21 -26.18 37.73
C TYR A 81 1.57 -25.72 36.41
N ALA A 82 0.28 -25.39 36.39
CA ALA A 82 -0.46 -25.00 35.19
C ALA A 82 0.16 -23.77 34.50
N SER A 83 0.59 -22.76 35.29
CA SER A 83 1.26 -21.57 34.77
C SER A 83 2.56 -21.89 34.05
N GLN A 84 3.35 -22.84 34.56
CA GLN A 84 4.63 -23.23 33.95
C GLN A 84 4.41 -24.01 32.65
N LEU A 85 3.42 -24.91 32.64
CA LEU A 85 3.04 -25.66 31.45
C LEU A 85 2.53 -24.73 30.34
N SER A 86 1.59 -23.84 30.68
CA SER A 86 1.07 -22.84 29.75
C SER A 86 2.18 -21.96 29.19
N TRP A 87 3.11 -21.48 30.02
CA TRP A 87 4.28 -20.73 29.54
C TRP A 87 5.11 -21.55 28.54
N GLY A 88 5.32 -22.85 28.82
CA GLY A 88 6.02 -23.77 27.92
C GLY A 88 5.35 -23.91 26.56
N PHE A 89 4.02 -23.94 26.51
CA PHE A 89 3.25 -23.94 25.27
C PHE A 89 3.38 -22.63 24.49
N VAL A 90 3.29 -21.46 25.13
CA VAL A 90 3.55 -20.18 24.44
C VAL A 90 4.98 -20.16 23.89
N ASN A 91 5.93 -20.68 24.67
CA ASN A 91 7.34 -20.71 24.30
C ASN A 91 7.63 -21.69 23.13
N SER A 92 6.85 -22.75 22.93
CA SER A 92 7.06 -23.66 21.80
C SER A 92 6.82 -22.94 20.46
N PHE A 93 5.74 -22.16 20.34
CA PHE A 93 5.51 -21.31 19.17
C PHE A 93 6.65 -20.33 18.94
N HIS A 94 7.17 -19.71 20.00
CA HIS A 94 8.31 -18.80 19.90
C HIS A 94 9.57 -19.48 19.34
N VAL A 95 9.90 -20.67 19.85
CA VAL A 95 11.09 -21.42 19.42
C VAL A 95 10.97 -21.86 17.96
N VAL A 96 9.81 -22.34 17.53
CA VAL A 96 9.59 -22.76 16.15
C VAL A 96 9.60 -21.56 15.21
N ALA A 97 8.90 -20.47 15.55
CA ALA A 97 8.91 -19.24 14.76
C ALA A 97 10.33 -18.70 14.56
N LYS A 98 11.17 -18.74 15.60
CA LYS A 98 12.57 -18.34 15.49
C LYS A 98 13.36 -19.24 14.54
N ARG A 99 13.16 -20.57 14.61
CA ARG A 99 13.83 -21.50 13.68
C ARG A 99 13.46 -21.22 12.23
N ILE A 100 12.18 -20.94 11.96
CA ILE A 100 11.72 -20.58 10.62
C ILE A 100 12.30 -19.21 10.20
N ASN A 101 12.41 -18.25 11.11
CA ASN A 101 13.08 -16.99 10.82
C ASN A 101 14.54 -17.19 10.39
N ASP A 102 15.29 -18.04 11.10
CA ASP A 102 16.68 -18.33 10.74
C ASP A 102 16.76 -18.99 9.34
N GLN A 103 15.80 -19.85 8.97
CA GLN A 103 15.68 -20.45 7.64
C GLN A 103 15.28 -19.43 6.56
N GLU A 104 14.35 -18.52 6.87
CA GLU A 104 13.94 -17.41 6.00
C GLU A 104 15.14 -16.49 5.70
N ASP A 105 15.93 -16.15 6.73
CA ASP A 105 17.13 -15.32 6.58
C ASP A 105 18.16 -15.98 5.65
N ASP A 106 18.32 -17.30 5.72
CA ASP A 106 19.22 -18.04 4.83
C ASP A 106 18.68 -18.12 3.39
N ALA A 107 17.40 -18.40 3.20
CA ALA A 107 16.75 -18.37 1.89
C ALA A 107 16.81 -16.96 1.25
N ALA A 108 16.63 -15.90 2.05
CA ALA A 108 16.70 -14.52 1.58
C ALA A 108 18.11 -14.12 1.15
N LYS A 109 19.16 -14.61 1.84
CA LYS A 109 20.55 -14.43 1.42
C LYS A 109 20.79 -15.08 0.06
N GLU A 110 20.35 -16.34 -0.11
CA GLU A 110 20.47 -17.07 -1.37
C GLU A 110 19.75 -16.37 -2.53
N LEU A 111 18.49 -15.97 -2.32
CA LEU A 111 17.73 -15.18 -3.28
C LEU A 111 18.45 -13.87 -3.64
N GLY A 112 19.05 -13.21 -2.65
CA GLY A 112 19.84 -11.99 -2.86
C GLY A 112 21.15 -12.21 -3.63
N GLU A 113 21.81 -13.36 -3.47
CA GLU A 113 22.98 -13.76 -4.26
C GLU A 113 22.59 -14.03 -5.71
N LEU A 114 21.50 -14.78 -5.93
CA LEU A 114 20.94 -15.06 -7.26
C LEU A 114 20.61 -13.74 -7.96
N ALA A 115 19.86 -12.84 -7.33
CA ALA A 115 19.48 -11.56 -7.92
C ALA A 115 20.67 -10.65 -8.30
N ARG A 116 21.83 -10.81 -7.66
CA ARG A 116 23.06 -10.06 -7.98
C ARG A 116 23.80 -10.61 -9.19
N HIS A 117 23.76 -11.93 -9.42
CA HIS A 117 24.46 -12.60 -10.51
C HIS A 117 23.45 -13.10 -11.54
N PHE A 118 22.93 -12.18 -12.36
CA PHE A 118 21.95 -12.52 -13.39
C PHE A 118 22.57 -13.38 -14.50
N ASP A 119 21.97 -14.55 -14.74
CA ASP A 119 22.28 -15.45 -15.84
C ASP A 119 21.03 -15.68 -16.72
N PRO A 120 21.07 -15.47 -18.05
CA PRO A 120 19.92 -15.70 -18.93
C PRO A 120 19.52 -17.17 -19.14
N SER A 121 20.03 -18.11 -18.35
CA SER A 121 19.72 -19.54 -18.51
C SER A 121 18.33 -19.90 -17.94
N GLU A 122 17.68 -20.88 -18.57
CA GLU A 122 16.40 -21.42 -18.09
C GLU A 122 16.55 -22.04 -16.69
N ILE A 123 17.69 -22.69 -16.43
CA ILE A 123 18.03 -23.26 -15.13
C ILE A 123 18.08 -22.17 -14.05
N TYR A 124 18.71 -21.03 -14.35
CA TYR A 124 18.76 -19.91 -13.42
C TYR A 124 17.38 -19.30 -13.17
N ALA A 125 16.52 -19.20 -14.20
CA ALA A 125 15.16 -18.71 -14.04
C ALA A 125 14.33 -19.59 -13.09
N VAL A 126 14.44 -20.92 -13.21
CA VAL A 126 13.79 -21.88 -12.32
C VAL A 126 14.34 -21.75 -10.88
N GLN A 127 15.66 -21.71 -10.72
CA GLN A 127 16.28 -21.55 -9.40
C GLN A 127 15.84 -20.25 -8.70
N LEU A 128 15.72 -19.15 -9.45
CA LEU A 128 15.25 -17.88 -8.92
C LEU A 128 13.77 -17.97 -8.48
N GLU A 129 12.92 -18.61 -9.26
CA GLU A 129 11.50 -18.82 -8.92
C GLU A 129 11.37 -19.69 -7.66
N GLU A 130 12.11 -20.80 -7.57
CA GLU A 130 12.08 -21.69 -6.42
C GLU A 130 12.60 -21.01 -5.13
N ALA A 131 13.69 -20.24 -5.23
CA ALA A 131 14.21 -19.49 -4.10
C ALA A 131 13.22 -18.40 -3.63
N GLN A 132 12.53 -17.74 -4.57
CA GLN A 132 11.46 -16.79 -4.24
C GLN A 132 10.28 -17.47 -3.55
N LEU A 133 9.86 -18.64 -4.05
CA LEU A 133 8.76 -19.42 -3.48
C LEU A 133 9.06 -19.87 -2.06
N LEU A 134 10.27 -20.39 -1.83
CA LEU A 134 10.75 -20.79 -0.50
C LEU A 134 10.73 -19.61 0.48
N CYS A 135 11.29 -18.45 0.10
CA CYS A 135 11.29 -17.25 0.95
C CYS A 135 9.87 -16.84 1.36
N LYS A 136 8.94 -16.77 0.40
CA LYS A 136 7.54 -16.39 0.68
C LYS A 136 6.84 -17.41 1.58
N THR A 137 7.07 -18.69 1.34
CA THR A 137 6.49 -19.79 2.14
C THR A 137 6.94 -19.67 3.60
N LEU A 138 8.25 -19.55 3.84
CA LEU A 138 8.81 -19.42 5.18
C LEU A 138 8.35 -18.14 5.89
N GLU A 139 8.27 -17.01 5.17
CA GLU A 139 7.75 -15.75 5.72
C GLU A 139 6.29 -15.91 6.18
N GLY A 140 5.45 -16.56 5.37
CA GLY A 140 4.04 -16.86 5.71
C GLY A 140 3.93 -17.73 6.95
N CYS A 141 4.65 -18.85 7.00
CA CYS A 141 4.66 -19.76 8.15
C CYS A 141 5.16 -19.07 9.43
N ARG A 142 6.22 -18.24 9.34
CA ARG A 142 6.74 -17.49 10.48
C ARG A 142 5.69 -16.52 11.01
N LYS A 143 5.04 -15.73 10.15
CA LYS A 143 3.99 -14.76 10.55
C LYS A 143 2.84 -15.45 11.26
N ALA A 144 2.35 -16.57 10.73
CA ALA A 144 1.27 -17.33 11.38
C ALA A 144 1.69 -17.85 12.76
N LEU A 145 2.89 -18.43 12.90
CA LEU A 145 3.39 -18.90 14.20
C LEU A 145 3.61 -17.76 15.21
N GLU A 146 4.08 -16.59 14.77
CA GLU A 146 4.18 -15.40 15.62
C GLU A 146 2.81 -14.92 16.09
N CYS A 147 1.80 -14.98 15.22
CA CYS A 147 0.43 -14.64 15.55
C CYS A 147 -0.18 -15.63 16.55
N MET A 148 -0.01 -16.94 16.32
CA MET A 148 -0.40 -18.00 17.26
C MET A 148 0.29 -17.84 18.62
N ARG A 149 1.59 -17.53 18.64
CA ARG A 149 2.35 -17.23 19.87
C ARG A 149 1.77 -16.05 20.63
N ASP A 150 1.47 -14.96 19.94
CA ASP A 150 0.99 -13.74 20.58
C ASP A 150 -0.42 -13.95 21.17
N HIS A 151 -1.30 -14.63 20.44
CA HIS A 151 -2.61 -15.05 20.96
C HIS A 151 -2.48 -16.01 22.15
N ALA A 152 -1.59 -17.01 22.05
CA ALA A 152 -1.27 -17.92 23.15
C ALA A 152 -0.81 -17.15 24.40
N GLY A 153 0.02 -16.14 24.21
CA GLY A 153 0.50 -15.26 25.28
C GLY A 153 -0.59 -14.41 25.92
N GLU A 154 -1.62 -14.02 25.17
CA GLU A 154 -2.80 -13.32 25.70
C GLU A 154 -3.68 -14.23 26.55
N VAL A 155 -3.95 -15.45 26.08
CA VAL A 155 -4.71 -16.45 26.84
C VAL A 155 -3.97 -16.83 28.12
N HIS A 156 -2.65 -17.04 28.04
CA HIS A 156 -1.80 -17.22 29.22
C HIS A 156 -1.89 -16.06 30.20
N ARG A 157 -1.86 -14.82 29.71
CA ARG A 157 -1.96 -13.62 30.55
C ARG A 157 -3.33 -13.52 31.22
N ALA A 158 -4.40 -13.88 30.52
CA ALA A 158 -5.75 -13.88 31.06
C ALA A 158 -5.89 -14.88 32.23
N GLU A 159 -5.31 -16.07 32.12
CA GLU A 159 -5.39 -17.11 33.16
C GLU A 159 -4.44 -16.87 34.33
N THR A 160 -3.25 -16.30 34.10
CA THR A 160 -2.20 -16.16 35.13
C THR A 160 -2.05 -14.74 35.69
N GLY A 161 -2.63 -13.75 35.03
CA GLY A 161 -2.40 -12.32 35.30
C GLY A 161 -1.00 -11.82 34.92
N ARG A 162 -0.12 -12.68 34.38
CA ARG A 162 1.27 -12.34 34.06
C ARG A 162 1.51 -12.37 32.54
N PRO A 163 2.16 -11.36 31.96
CA PRO A 163 2.50 -11.39 30.55
C PRO A 163 3.55 -12.46 30.26
N TYR A 164 3.44 -13.14 29.12
CA TYR A 164 4.50 -14.00 28.60
C TYR A 164 5.76 -13.18 28.26
N SER A 165 6.93 -13.67 28.68
CA SER A 165 8.24 -13.23 28.22
C SER A 165 9.11 -14.43 27.86
N PRO A 166 9.80 -14.43 26.70
CA PRO A 166 10.75 -15.49 26.35
C PRO A 166 11.98 -15.43 27.26
N THR A 167 12.56 -16.59 27.57
CA THR A 167 13.77 -16.71 28.42
C THR A 167 15.07 -16.33 27.69
N ARG A 168 15.08 -16.37 26.35
CA ARG A 168 16.21 -15.94 25.50
C ARG A 168 15.68 -15.34 24.20
N GLY A 169 16.31 -14.24 23.76
CA GLY A 169 15.92 -13.52 22.54
C GLY A 169 15.02 -12.32 22.83
N SER A 170 15.12 -11.29 21.99
CA SER A 170 14.20 -10.16 22.06
C SER A 170 12.82 -10.60 21.60
N ARG A 171 11.78 -10.27 22.37
CA ARG A 171 10.40 -10.30 21.89
C ARG A 171 10.24 -9.10 20.96
N VAL A 172 10.58 -9.26 19.68
CA VAL A 172 10.11 -8.37 18.63
C VAL A 172 8.66 -8.77 18.37
N SER A 173 7.77 -8.49 19.31
CA SER A 173 6.35 -8.58 19.01
C SER A 173 6.08 -7.49 17.97
N GLN A 174 5.65 -7.88 16.77
CA GLN A 174 4.67 -7.09 16.03
C GLN A 174 3.40 -7.11 16.89
N GLY A 175 3.44 -6.45 18.04
CA GLY A 175 2.32 -6.36 18.96
C GLY A 175 1.29 -5.54 18.23
N VAL A 176 0.33 -6.24 17.63
CA VAL A 176 -0.56 -5.62 16.67
C VAL A 176 -1.49 -4.67 17.41
N THR A 177 -1.09 -3.41 17.43
CA THR A 177 -1.99 -2.30 17.68
C THR A 177 -2.48 -1.90 16.30
N ALA A 178 -3.79 -1.77 16.08
CA ALA A 178 -4.37 -1.42 14.77
C ALA A 178 -3.63 -0.26 14.07
N SER A 179 -3.07 0.69 14.83
CA SER A 179 -2.24 1.79 14.34
C SER A 179 -0.94 1.38 13.62
N MET A 180 -0.38 0.20 13.89
CA MET A 180 0.78 -0.35 13.18
C MET A 180 0.38 -1.10 11.90
N ILE A 181 -0.82 -1.69 11.84
CA ILE A 181 -1.39 -2.24 10.60
C ILE A 181 -1.63 -1.07 9.63
N ASP A 182 -2.25 0.01 10.08
CA ASP A 182 -2.44 1.21 9.26
C ASP A 182 -1.09 1.77 8.77
N ALA A 183 -0.06 1.78 9.61
CA ALA A 183 1.28 2.19 9.19
C ALA A 183 1.89 1.24 8.16
N ARG A 184 1.72 -0.08 8.31
CA ARG A 184 2.26 -1.09 7.38
C ARG A 184 1.48 -1.16 6.07
N ASN A 185 0.15 -1.04 6.12
CA ASN A 185 -0.71 -0.90 4.95
C ASN A 185 -0.41 0.41 4.23
N TYR A 186 -0.25 1.52 4.96
CA TYR A 186 0.22 2.78 4.38
C TYR A 186 1.60 2.64 3.73
N MET A 187 2.53 1.88 4.32
CA MET A 187 3.83 1.60 3.71
C MET A 187 3.73 0.64 2.50
N ALA A 188 2.88 -0.38 2.55
CA ALA A 188 2.65 -1.34 1.47
C ALA A 188 1.92 -0.70 0.30
N GLU A 189 0.91 0.15 0.57
CA GLU A 189 0.25 1.03 -0.39
C GLU A 189 1.25 2.03 -0.96
N ARG A 190 2.14 2.64 -0.16
CA ARG A 190 3.22 3.49 -0.69
C ARG A 190 4.20 2.75 -1.58
N ILE A 191 4.56 1.51 -1.24
CA ILE A 191 5.42 0.66 -2.07
C ILE A 191 4.68 0.25 -3.34
N ARG A 192 3.39 -0.07 -3.26
CA ARG A 192 2.53 -0.41 -4.40
C ARG A 192 2.28 0.79 -5.31
N GLU A 193 2.00 1.96 -4.76
CA GLU A 193 1.93 3.25 -5.47
C GLU A 193 3.26 3.56 -6.13
N ARG A 194 4.38 3.39 -5.42
CA ARG A 194 5.72 3.61 -5.99
C ARG A 194 6.04 2.59 -7.09
N ARG A 195 5.58 1.35 -6.96
CA ARG A 195 5.72 0.31 -7.99
C ARG A 195 4.80 0.55 -9.18
N GLU A 196 3.54 0.94 -8.97
CA GLU A 196 2.60 1.38 -10.04
C GLU A 196 3.11 2.63 -10.75
N GLN A 197 3.79 3.55 -10.06
CA GLN A 197 4.45 4.71 -10.67
C GLN A 197 5.62 4.30 -11.57
N LEU A 198 6.35 3.23 -11.21
CA LEU A 198 7.52 2.74 -11.95
C LEU A 198 7.16 1.71 -13.03
N ALA A 199 6.04 1.00 -12.87
CA ALA A 199 5.53 -0.05 -13.76
C ALA A 199 3.99 -0.07 -13.70
N PRO A 200 3.32 0.80 -14.48
CA PRO A 200 1.86 0.91 -14.49
C PRO A 200 1.23 -0.38 -15.02
N THR A 201 0.20 -0.89 -14.35
CA THR A 201 -0.48 -2.15 -14.72
C THR A 201 -1.46 -1.99 -15.89
N GLY A 202 -1.69 -0.76 -16.38
CA GLY A 202 -2.64 -0.44 -17.46
C GLY A 202 -2.01 0.30 -18.64
N PRO A 203 -2.73 0.46 -19.78
CA PRO A 203 -2.23 1.14 -20.96
C PRO A 203 -1.87 2.59 -20.66
N VAL A 204 -0.62 2.97 -20.93
CA VAL A 204 -0.09 4.30 -20.57
C VAL A 204 -0.38 5.31 -21.68
N VAL A 205 -1.04 6.41 -21.31
CA VAL A 205 -1.26 7.58 -22.18
C VAL A 205 -0.44 8.75 -21.66
N VAL A 206 0.51 9.24 -22.45
CA VAL A 206 1.37 10.38 -22.05
C VAL A 206 0.73 11.70 -22.44
N PHE A 207 0.70 12.65 -21.52
CA PHE A 207 0.23 14.01 -21.75
C PHE A 207 1.27 15.05 -21.30
N SER A 208 1.55 16.02 -22.15
CA SER A 208 2.44 17.14 -21.80
C SER A 208 2.07 18.40 -22.56
N GLY A 209 2.17 19.56 -21.93
CA GLY A 209 1.99 20.83 -22.62
C GLY A 209 2.70 22.00 -21.96
N GLY A 210 2.53 23.19 -22.54
CA GLY A 210 3.05 24.44 -21.99
C GLY A 210 2.31 24.89 -20.71
N GLN A 211 2.93 25.84 -19.99
CA GLN A 211 2.35 26.43 -18.78
C GLN A 211 1.21 27.43 -19.07
N GLN A 212 1.11 27.91 -20.30
CA GLN A 212 0.09 28.86 -20.73
C GLN A 212 -0.91 28.14 -21.62
N TRP A 213 -2.11 27.93 -21.10
CA TRP A 213 -3.23 27.34 -21.82
C TRP A 213 -4.55 27.85 -21.23
N GLU A 214 -5.48 28.26 -22.09
CA GLU A 214 -6.75 28.89 -21.69
C GLU A 214 -7.96 28.02 -22.05
N ASP A 215 -7.91 27.30 -23.17
CA ASP A 215 -9.03 26.44 -23.65
C ASP A 215 -8.94 25.03 -23.06
N HIS A 216 -9.50 24.85 -21.86
CA HIS A 216 -9.53 23.55 -21.18
C HIS A 216 -10.48 22.55 -21.86
N GLU A 217 -11.58 23.04 -22.44
CA GLU A 217 -12.59 22.22 -23.14
C GLU A 217 -12.01 21.49 -24.35
N LEU A 218 -11.08 22.12 -25.08
CA LEU A 218 -10.36 21.47 -26.17
C LEU A 218 -9.55 20.26 -25.67
N LEU A 219 -8.84 20.41 -24.55
CA LEU A 219 -8.02 19.34 -23.98
C LEU A 219 -8.89 18.21 -23.40
N TRP A 220 -9.98 18.56 -22.71
CA TRP A 220 -10.90 17.60 -22.14
C TRP A 220 -11.59 16.76 -23.22
N ARG A 221 -12.06 17.38 -24.31
CA ARG A 221 -12.64 16.66 -25.45
C ARG A 221 -11.64 15.69 -26.09
N GLY A 222 -10.38 16.10 -26.25
CA GLY A 222 -9.32 15.23 -26.76
C GLY A 222 -9.06 14.03 -25.85
N LEU A 223 -8.97 14.27 -24.54
CA LEU A 223 -8.75 13.22 -23.55
C LEU A 223 -9.97 12.28 -23.38
N ASP A 224 -11.19 12.81 -23.42
CA ASP A 224 -12.43 12.02 -23.39
C ASP A 224 -12.50 11.08 -24.61
N SER A 225 -12.09 11.54 -25.80
CA SER A 225 -12.01 10.70 -27.01
C SER A 225 -10.98 9.57 -26.88
N ILE A 226 -9.85 9.81 -26.19
CA ILE A 226 -8.85 8.76 -25.92
C ILE A 226 -9.40 7.77 -24.88
N LYS A 227 -9.99 8.27 -23.79
CA LYS A 227 -10.59 7.44 -22.73
C LYS A 227 -11.71 6.55 -23.27
N ALA A 228 -12.49 7.02 -24.24
CA ALA A 228 -13.51 6.21 -24.90
C ALA A 228 -12.92 5.03 -25.68
N ARG A 229 -11.72 5.18 -26.26
CA ARG A 229 -11.01 4.09 -26.97
C ARG A 229 -10.18 3.22 -26.03
N ILE A 230 -9.69 3.78 -24.92
CA ILE A 230 -8.82 3.12 -23.94
C ILE A 230 -9.41 3.31 -22.54
N PRO A 231 -10.46 2.56 -22.16
CA PRO A 231 -11.14 2.74 -20.89
C PRO A 231 -10.25 2.51 -19.68
N GLU A 232 -9.27 1.59 -19.74
CA GLU A 232 -8.36 1.30 -18.61
C GLU A 232 -7.09 2.16 -18.61
N MET A 233 -7.07 3.28 -19.37
CA MET A 233 -5.86 4.11 -19.50
C MET A 233 -5.37 4.69 -18.16
N ILE A 234 -4.05 4.80 -18.05
CA ILE A 234 -3.36 5.55 -17.00
C ILE A 234 -2.73 6.78 -17.64
N LEU A 235 -3.03 7.96 -17.12
CA LEU A 235 -2.52 9.23 -17.64
C LEU A 235 -1.16 9.54 -17.00
N VAL A 236 -0.12 9.72 -17.80
CA VAL A 236 1.22 10.14 -17.33
C VAL A 236 1.45 11.58 -17.73
N THR A 237 1.75 12.46 -16.77
CA THR A 237 2.00 13.90 -17.05
C THR A 237 3.36 14.38 -16.56
N THR A 238 3.80 15.53 -17.08
CA THR A 238 5.07 16.15 -16.70
C THR A 238 5.04 16.91 -15.37
N ALA A 239 3.96 16.74 -14.60
CA ALA A 239 3.76 17.27 -13.26
C ALA A 239 3.92 18.80 -13.18
N GLN A 240 3.65 19.53 -14.27
CA GLN A 240 3.58 20.98 -14.18
C GLN A 240 2.36 21.40 -13.36
N THR A 241 2.54 22.38 -12.48
CA THR A 241 1.48 22.85 -11.58
C THR A 241 0.52 23.84 -12.23
N LYS A 242 0.78 24.23 -13.49
CA LYS A 242 0.02 25.22 -14.26
C LYS A 242 -0.10 24.80 -15.73
N GLY A 243 -1.06 25.37 -16.44
CA GLY A 243 -1.25 25.17 -17.88
C GLY A 243 -1.84 23.80 -18.21
N CYS A 244 -1.40 23.22 -19.33
CA CYS A 244 -1.98 21.99 -19.89
C CYS A 244 -1.98 20.83 -18.89
N ASP A 245 -0.86 20.60 -18.19
CA ASP A 245 -0.75 19.46 -17.26
C ASP A 245 -1.71 19.59 -16.08
N ALA A 246 -1.97 20.80 -15.59
CA ALA A 246 -2.93 21.03 -14.51
C ALA A 246 -4.36 20.79 -14.99
N ILE A 247 -4.68 21.21 -16.23
CA ILE A 247 -5.97 20.94 -16.87
C ILE A 247 -6.19 19.43 -17.06
N ALA A 248 -5.16 18.71 -17.50
CA ALA A 248 -5.22 17.26 -17.70
C ALA A 248 -5.34 16.50 -16.36
N GLN A 249 -4.68 16.96 -15.31
CA GLN A 249 -4.87 16.43 -13.95
C GLN A 249 -6.30 16.65 -13.44
N ALA A 250 -6.87 17.84 -13.67
CA ALA A 250 -8.25 18.14 -13.30
C ALA A 250 -9.26 17.26 -14.07
N TRP A 251 -9.04 17.05 -15.37
CA TRP A 251 -9.82 16.13 -16.18
C TRP A 251 -9.77 14.70 -15.62
N ALA A 252 -8.58 14.21 -15.32
CA ALA A 252 -8.40 12.85 -14.83
C ALA A 252 -9.08 12.64 -13.47
N ALA A 253 -9.00 13.62 -12.57
CA ALA A 253 -9.74 13.62 -11.31
C ALA A 253 -11.25 13.57 -11.52
N ALA A 254 -11.78 14.35 -12.48
CA ALA A 254 -13.21 14.38 -12.79
C ALA A 254 -13.73 13.08 -13.44
N ARG A 255 -12.87 12.32 -14.11
CA ARG A 255 -13.21 11.07 -14.81
C ARG A 255 -12.76 9.80 -14.09
N GLY A 256 -12.20 9.91 -12.89
CA GLY A 256 -11.67 8.76 -12.14
C GLY A 256 -10.49 8.06 -12.83
N VAL A 257 -9.72 8.78 -13.64
CA VAL A 257 -8.55 8.25 -14.35
C VAL A 257 -7.33 8.35 -13.44
N LYS A 258 -6.60 7.25 -13.28
CA LYS A 258 -5.33 7.24 -12.52
C LYS A 258 -4.30 8.14 -13.20
N VAL A 259 -3.60 8.97 -12.42
CA VAL A 259 -2.55 9.88 -12.93
C VAL A 259 -1.20 9.59 -12.28
N ILE A 260 -0.17 9.45 -13.10
CA ILE A 260 1.23 9.38 -12.66
C ILE A 260 1.93 10.69 -13.00
N LEU A 261 2.50 11.32 -11.97
CA LEU A 261 3.16 12.62 -12.08
C LEU A 261 4.68 12.44 -12.16
N TYR A 262 5.26 12.61 -13.35
CA TYR A 262 6.71 12.59 -13.53
C TYR A 262 7.32 13.95 -13.18
N ARG A 263 7.72 14.10 -11.92
CA ARG A 263 8.41 15.31 -11.43
C ARG A 263 9.85 15.35 -11.90
N LEU A 264 10.38 16.56 -12.06
CA LEU A 264 11.79 16.78 -12.39
C LEU A 264 12.68 16.37 -11.21
N ASN A 265 13.62 15.45 -11.46
CA ASN A 265 14.69 15.18 -10.51
C ASN A 265 15.78 16.25 -10.64
N ARG A 266 15.84 17.17 -9.67
CA ARG A 266 16.73 18.34 -9.68
C ARG A 266 18.22 17.98 -9.62
N THR A 267 18.57 16.77 -9.20
CA THR A 267 19.97 16.28 -9.14
C THR A 267 20.63 16.22 -10.51
N TYR A 268 19.85 16.05 -11.58
CA TYR A 268 20.37 16.04 -12.96
C TYR A 268 20.53 17.43 -13.60
N GLY A 269 20.28 18.51 -12.84
CA GLY A 269 20.44 19.89 -13.31
C GLY A 269 19.69 20.18 -14.62
N ASN A 270 20.36 20.82 -15.57
CA ASN A 270 19.77 21.22 -16.86
C ASN A 270 19.31 20.04 -17.74
N ARG A 271 19.79 18.81 -17.47
CA ARG A 271 19.41 17.60 -18.22
C ARG A 271 18.13 16.96 -17.68
N ALA A 272 17.67 17.35 -16.49
CA ALA A 272 16.54 16.73 -15.81
C ALA A 272 15.26 16.63 -16.67
N PRO A 273 14.85 17.64 -17.46
CA PRO A 273 13.64 17.53 -18.28
C PRO A 273 13.76 16.53 -19.42
N PHE A 274 14.95 16.41 -20.00
CA PHE A 274 15.21 15.48 -21.10
C PHE A 274 15.28 14.04 -20.63
N ILE A 275 15.94 13.79 -19.50
CA ILE A 275 16.01 12.48 -18.85
C ILE A 275 14.60 12.03 -18.45
N ARG A 276 13.80 12.92 -17.85
CA ARG A 276 12.39 12.62 -17.55
C ARG A 276 11.61 12.19 -18.79
N ASN A 277 11.81 12.84 -19.93
CA ASN A 277 11.17 12.43 -21.18
C ASN A 277 11.61 11.03 -21.62
N ASP A 278 12.87 10.67 -21.42
CA ASP A 278 13.37 9.30 -21.68
C ASP A 278 12.72 8.28 -20.75
N GLU A 279 12.58 8.60 -19.46
CA GLU A 279 11.91 7.73 -18.48
C GLU A 279 10.42 7.53 -18.81
N MET A 280 9.71 8.57 -19.26
CA MET A 280 8.31 8.42 -19.70
C MET A 280 8.19 7.53 -20.95
N LEU A 281 9.20 7.50 -21.83
CA LEU A 281 9.21 6.60 -22.99
C LEU A 281 9.37 5.13 -22.58
N LYS A 282 10.12 4.85 -21.52
CA LYS A 282 10.33 3.47 -21.01
C LYS A 282 9.04 2.80 -20.53
N LEU A 283 8.01 3.60 -20.21
CA LEU A 283 6.67 3.11 -19.87
C LEU A 283 5.91 2.53 -21.08
N LYS A 284 6.49 2.56 -22.28
CA LYS A 284 5.89 2.06 -23.53
C LYS A 284 4.47 2.61 -23.74
N PRO A 285 4.32 3.94 -23.84
CA PRO A 285 3.00 4.55 -24.00
C PRO A 285 2.31 4.04 -25.27
N VAL A 286 1.02 3.77 -25.14
CA VAL A 286 0.17 3.31 -26.25
C VAL A 286 -0.34 4.48 -27.10
N GLU A 287 -0.40 5.67 -26.50
CA GLU A 287 -0.83 6.90 -27.15
C GLU A 287 -0.27 8.11 -26.39
N ALA A 288 -0.12 9.23 -27.07
CA ALA A 288 0.34 10.47 -26.44
C ALA A 288 -0.34 11.72 -26.99
N VAL A 289 -0.48 12.72 -26.13
CA VAL A 289 -0.94 14.06 -26.47
C VAL A 289 0.13 15.06 -26.03
N VAL A 290 0.70 15.78 -27.00
CA VAL A 290 1.67 16.84 -26.71
C VAL A 290 1.13 18.16 -27.22
N CYS A 291 0.80 19.04 -26.28
CA CYS A 291 0.39 20.41 -26.59
C CYS A 291 1.63 21.28 -26.85
N GLU A 292 1.41 22.37 -27.57
CA GLU A 292 2.45 23.36 -27.83
C GLU A 292 3.07 23.87 -26.53
N GLY A 293 4.38 24.06 -26.56
CA GLY A 293 5.18 24.38 -25.39
C GLY A 293 6.62 24.69 -25.75
N SER A 294 7.51 24.51 -24.79
CA SER A 294 8.95 24.77 -24.95
C SER A 294 9.68 23.68 -25.76
N GLY A 295 11.00 23.85 -25.93
CA GLY A 295 11.88 22.82 -26.47
C GLY A 295 11.82 21.47 -25.74
N ILE A 296 11.34 21.44 -24.49
CA ILE A 296 11.13 20.20 -23.72
C ILE A 296 9.95 19.39 -24.27
N GLN A 297 8.84 20.04 -24.63
CA GLN A 297 7.68 19.41 -25.26
C GLN A 297 8.03 18.96 -26.69
N MET A 298 8.78 19.78 -27.43
CA MET A 298 9.31 19.41 -28.74
C MET A 298 10.16 18.13 -28.67
N ASN A 299 11.06 18.05 -27.68
CA ASN A 299 11.88 16.87 -27.47
C ASN A 299 11.04 15.62 -27.15
N LEU A 300 10.02 15.74 -26.30
CA LEU A 300 9.13 14.63 -25.98
C LEU A 300 8.37 14.15 -27.23
N ALA A 301 7.78 15.07 -28.00
CA ALA A 301 7.07 14.76 -29.24
C ALA A 301 7.98 14.05 -30.26
N GLN A 302 9.23 14.50 -30.42
CA GLN A 302 10.20 13.86 -31.30
C GLN A 302 10.50 12.43 -30.87
N LYS A 303 10.75 12.20 -29.57
CA LYS A 303 11.02 10.86 -29.02
C LYS A 303 9.84 9.91 -29.19
N LEU A 304 8.62 10.37 -28.89
CA LEU A 304 7.40 9.58 -29.06
C LEU A 304 7.17 9.20 -30.53
N ARG A 305 7.41 10.13 -31.46
CA ARG A 305 7.33 9.87 -32.90
C ARG A 305 8.38 8.84 -33.35
N GLN A 306 9.61 8.96 -32.87
CA GLN A 306 10.68 7.99 -33.16
C GLN A 306 10.36 6.59 -32.61
N ALA A 307 9.69 6.51 -31.46
CA ALA A 307 9.23 5.26 -30.86
C ALA A 307 7.97 4.67 -31.52
N GLY A 308 7.40 5.33 -32.55
CA GLY A 308 6.21 4.86 -33.25
C GLY A 308 4.91 4.98 -32.46
N VAL A 309 4.89 5.80 -31.40
CA VAL A 309 3.70 5.99 -30.55
C VAL A 309 2.71 6.91 -31.28
N PRO A 310 1.41 6.52 -31.38
CA PRO A 310 0.35 7.42 -31.85
C PRO A 310 0.37 8.75 -31.09
N LEU A 311 0.57 9.86 -31.80
CA LEU A 311 0.84 11.17 -31.21
C LEU A 311 -0.14 12.24 -31.73
N HIS A 312 -0.90 12.83 -30.82
CA HIS A 312 -1.73 14.00 -31.06
C HIS A 312 -0.96 15.27 -30.69
N VAL A 313 -0.69 16.12 -31.68
CA VAL A 313 -0.04 17.42 -31.44
C VAL A 313 -1.10 18.52 -31.45
N VAL A 314 -1.28 19.20 -30.32
CA VAL A 314 -2.28 20.27 -30.17
C VAL A 314 -1.56 21.62 -30.17
N LYS A 315 -1.75 22.41 -31.22
CA LYS A 315 -1.17 23.75 -31.34
C LYS A 315 -1.95 24.77 -30.52
N ALA A 316 -1.27 25.78 -30.00
CA ALA A 316 -1.90 26.86 -29.26
C ALA A 316 -2.88 27.67 -30.12
N ASP A 317 -2.64 27.76 -31.43
CA ASP A 317 -3.54 28.42 -32.40
C ASP A 317 -4.90 27.74 -32.53
N HIS A 318 -5.05 26.49 -32.09
CA HIS A 318 -6.33 25.79 -32.09
C HIS A 318 -7.22 26.18 -30.89
N GLN A 319 -6.71 26.97 -29.95
CA GLN A 319 -7.48 27.45 -28.82
C GLN A 319 -8.52 28.47 -29.27
N THR A 320 -9.74 28.31 -28.77
CA THR A 320 -10.75 29.36 -28.88
C THR A 320 -10.33 30.47 -27.93
N LYS A 321 -9.95 31.64 -28.45
CA LYS A 321 -9.66 32.81 -27.61
C LYS A 321 -10.91 33.13 -26.82
N VAL A 322 -10.87 32.91 -25.50
CA VAL A 322 -11.95 33.38 -24.62
C VAL A 322 -11.95 34.90 -24.74
N GLN A 323 -13.01 35.46 -25.32
CA GLN A 323 -13.23 36.90 -25.25
C GLN A 323 -13.33 37.25 -23.77
N ARG A 324 -12.27 37.83 -23.21
CA ARG A 324 -12.35 38.40 -21.86
C ARG A 324 -13.46 39.45 -21.90
N ALA A 325 -14.50 39.24 -21.11
CA ALA A 325 -15.41 40.33 -20.79
C ALA A 325 -14.55 41.52 -20.30
N PRO A 326 -14.77 42.75 -20.79
CA PRO A 326 -13.97 43.89 -20.37
C PRO A 326 -14.04 43.98 -18.84
N ALA A 327 -12.87 44.20 -18.22
CA ALA A 327 -12.77 44.36 -16.78
C ALA A 327 -13.84 45.35 -16.34
N ARG A 328 -14.70 44.93 -15.38
CA ARG A 328 -15.72 45.80 -14.80
C ARG A 328 -15.03 47.10 -14.39
N THR A 329 -15.35 48.19 -15.09
CA THR A 329 -14.98 49.53 -14.68
C THR A 329 -15.62 49.78 -13.32
N ASN A 330 -14.86 50.44 -12.44
CA ASN A 330 -15.28 50.80 -11.08
C ASN A 330 -16.66 51.49 -11.07
N GLY A 331 -17.71 50.71 -10.81
CA GLY A 331 -19.01 51.22 -10.37
C GLY A 331 -19.00 51.39 -8.84
N PRO A 332 -19.79 52.32 -8.29
CA PRO A 332 -19.77 52.60 -6.86
C PRO A 332 -20.20 51.36 -6.06
N LYS A 333 -19.40 50.99 -5.06
CA LYS A 333 -19.67 49.86 -4.15
C LYS A 333 -21.04 50.07 -3.48
N SER A 334 -21.96 49.12 -3.68
CA SER A 334 -23.21 49.04 -2.92
C SER A 334 -22.91 48.63 -1.48
N ARG A 335 -23.64 49.22 -0.54
CA ARG A 335 -23.31 49.30 0.88
C ARG A 335 -23.72 48.08 1.70
N ASP A 336 -23.60 46.86 1.16
CA ASP A 336 -24.01 45.62 1.82
C ASP A 336 -23.11 44.42 1.47
N GLU A 337 -21.79 44.59 1.60
CA GLU A 337 -20.86 43.45 1.68
C GLU A 337 -20.06 43.58 2.97
N PHE A 338 -20.28 42.64 3.88
CA PHE A 338 -19.54 42.48 5.13
C PHE A 338 -18.06 42.29 4.81
N ASP A 339 -17.21 43.19 5.31
CA ASP A 339 -15.76 43.11 5.16
C ASP A 339 -15.23 41.89 5.96
N PRO A 340 -14.47 40.96 5.35
CA PRO A 340 -13.86 39.88 6.08
C PRO A 340 -12.70 40.42 6.93
N TRP A 341 -12.78 40.21 8.24
CA TRP A 341 -11.73 40.57 9.19
C TRP A 341 -10.37 40.07 8.73
N THR A 342 -9.37 40.97 8.72
CA THR A 342 -8.00 40.58 8.43
C THR A 342 -7.34 40.03 9.69
N GLN A 343 -6.29 39.24 9.51
CA GLN A 343 -5.54 38.66 10.63
C GLN A 343 -4.89 39.73 11.54
N ALA A 344 -4.68 40.95 11.03
CA ALA A 344 -4.21 42.09 11.82
C ALA A 344 -5.30 42.59 12.79
N ASP A 345 -6.56 42.64 12.36
CA ASP A 345 -7.70 43.04 13.19
C ASP A 345 -7.91 42.07 14.36
N TYR A 346 -7.67 40.77 14.11
CA TYR A 346 -7.77 39.70 15.12
C TYR A 346 -6.71 39.84 16.24
N TYR A 347 -5.52 40.35 15.94
CA TYR A 347 -4.47 40.60 16.94
C TYR A 347 -4.71 41.91 17.71
N GLU A 348 -5.26 42.94 17.07
CA GLU A 348 -5.57 44.22 17.72
C GLU A 348 -6.69 44.09 18.76
N ALA A 349 -7.69 43.24 18.48
CA ALA A 349 -8.78 42.92 19.40
C ALA A 349 -8.38 42.01 20.58
N MET A 350 -7.30 41.24 20.46
CA MET A 350 -6.80 40.32 21.50
C MET A 350 -5.79 40.96 22.46
N VAL A 351 -5.08 42.02 22.06
CA VAL A 351 -4.09 42.71 22.91
C VAL A 351 -4.70 43.84 23.74
N ASN A 352 -5.76 44.49 23.24
CA ASN A 352 -6.49 45.53 23.95
C ASN A 352 -7.88 45.01 24.35
N GLY A 353 -7.88 44.04 25.26
CA GLY A 353 -9.09 43.42 25.75
C GLY A 353 -10.11 44.43 26.28
N GLY A 354 -11.32 44.36 25.70
CA GLY A 354 -12.55 44.60 26.43
C GLY A 354 -12.97 46.05 26.64
N GLY A 355 -14.06 46.40 25.95
CA GLY A 355 -15.08 47.23 26.57
C GLY A 355 -15.02 48.70 26.19
N GLY A 356 -15.73 49.04 25.12
CA GLY A 356 -16.25 50.37 24.99
C GLY A 356 -17.20 50.74 26.14
N ARG A 357 -17.45 52.03 26.28
CA ARG A 357 -18.80 52.51 26.46
C ARG A 357 -19.01 53.73 25.56
N ARG A 358 -19.93 53.57 24.61
CA ARG A 358 -20.58 54.69 23.92
C ARG A 358 -21.20 55.62 24.97
N ARG A 359 -20.65 56.82 25.10
CA ARG A 359 -21.33 58.09 24.87
C ARG A 359 -20.31 59.12 24.45
#